data_AF-A0A803NCC0-F1
#
_entry.id   AF-A0A803NCC0-F1
#
_cell.length_a   1.000
_cell.length_b   1.000
_cell.length_c   1.000
_cell.angle_alpha   90.00
_cell.angle_beta   90.00
_cell.angle_gamma   90.00
#
_symmetry.space_group_name_H-M   'P 1'
#
loop_
_entity.id
_entity.type
_entity.pdbx_description
1 polymer ?
#
loop_
_entity_poly.entity_id
_entity_poly.type
_entity_poly.pdbx_seq_one_letter_code
_entity_poly.pdbx_strand_id
1 'polypeptide(L)'
;MHHQMVAFEVMNLSMLSKQDWSNCVLELSLVADIIVVATRVAVALAQGNWYIVETGRKDGYFSSITEAEKNLPPPTISVSNAIRLFGSKGLSANDFVLLLGGGHTVGAIHCSKFLDRLYNYQNTGRADPSMNSATLTSFRQRCKGVLEIDQRIASDVQTKSTVSRLAYSGDFATQFGYAMINLGRVGVLTQGPVRRNCRRNN
;
A
#
# COMPACT_ATOMS: atom_id res chain seq x y z
N MET A 1 2.56 -19.66 2.99
CA MET A 1 1.54 -18.69 2.52
C MET A 1 2.24 -17.38 2.23
N HIS A 2 2.45 -17.03 0.95
CA HIS A 2 3.16 -15.81 0.57
C HIS A 2 2.29 -14.56 0.83
N HIS A 3 2.56 -13.87 1.94
CA HIS A 3 2.18 -12.47 2.11
C HIS A 3 3.09 -11.64 1.19
N GLN A 4 2.61 -11.33 -0.01
CA GLN A 4 3.32 -10.43 -0.92
C GLN A 4 3.17 -9.01 -0.38
N MET A 5 4.30 -8.41 -0.03
CA MET A 5 4.42 -6.99 0.27
C MET A 5 4.06 -6.22 -1.01
N VAL A 6 2.83 -5.70 -1.08
CA VAL A 6 2.34 -4.87 -2.20
C VAL A 6 3.21 -3.62 -2.41
N ALA A 7 3.94 -3.18 -1.38
CA ALA A 7 4.93 -2.11 -1.48
C ALA A 7 6.06 -2.41 -2.49
N PHE A 8 6.38 -3.68 -2.77
CA PHE A 8 7.40 -4.06 -3.76
C PHE A 8 6.90 -4.06 -5.21
N GLU A 9 5.59 -4.15 -5.46
CA GLU A 9 5.03 -4.24 -6.82
C GLU A 9 4.65 -2.88 -7.42
N VAL A 10 4.37 -1.87 -6.59
CA VAL A 10 4.05 -0.49 -7.06
C VAL A 10 5.29 0.25 -7.56
N MET A 11 6.48 -0.13 -7.09
CA MET A 11 7.74 0.29 -7.70
C MET A 11 7.98 -0.59 -8.92
N ASN A 12 7.54 -0.11 -10.09
CA ASN A 12 7.84 -0.72 -11.39
C ASN A 12 9.25 -1.33 -11.35
N LEU A 13 9.31 -2.65 -11.52
CA LEU A 13 10.50 -3.49 -11.36
C LEU A 13 11.72 -2.94 -12.11
N SER A 14 11.58 -2.08 -13.12
CA SER A 14 12.72 -1.54 -13.83
C SER A 14 13.65 -0.61 -13.02
N MET A 15 13.17 0.09 -11.99
CA MET A 15 14.03 1.01 -11.21
C MET A 15 14.73 0.35 -10.03
N LEU A 16 14.07 -0.56 -9.31
CA LEU A 16 14.67 -1.26 -8.16
C LEU A 16 15.26 -2.63 -8.48
N SER A 17 14.81 -3.32 -9.54
CA SER A 17 15.44 -4.61 -9.92
C SER A 17 16.80 -4.42 -10.59
N LYS A 18 17.09 -3.22 -11.09
CA LYS A 18 18.42 -2.83 -11.60
C LYS A 18 19.38 -2.37 -10.50
N GLN A 19 18.88 -2.14 -9.28
CA GLN A 19 19.71 -1.73 -8.15
C GLN A 19 20.26 -2.98 -7.45
N ASP A 20 21.57 -3.12 -7.42
CA ASP A 20 22.21 -4.18 -6.65
C ASP A 20 22.13 -3.87 -5.15
N TRP A 21 21.16 -4.47 -4.47
CA TRP A 21 20.95 -4.37 -3.02
C TRP A 21 21.97 -5.13 -2.18
N SER A 22 22.94 -5.82 -2.80
CA SER A 22 24.01 -6.51 -2.07
C SER A 22 25.05 -5.54 -1.50
N ASN A 23 25.13 -4.31 -2.04
CA ASN A 23 25.96 -3.23 -1.52
C ASN A 23 25.12 -1.97 -1.31
N CYS A 24 24.93 -1.53 -0.07
CA CYS A 24 24.36 -0.20 0.19
C CYS A 24 25.50 0.84 -0.03
N VAL A 25 25.81 1.21 -1.29
CA VAL A 25 27.00 2.01 -1.69
C VAL A 25 26.91 3.50 -1.30
N LEU A 26 26.20 3.83 -0.23
CA LEU A 26 26.16 5.19 0.30
C LEU A 26 26.45 5.08 1.78
N GLU A 27 27.69 5.37 2.16
CA GLU A 27 28.22 5.35 3.55
C GLU A 27 27.44 6.22 4.56
N LEU A 28 26.39 6.93 4.11
CA LEU A 28 25.58 7.85 4.91
C LEU A 28 24.06 7.63 4.79
N SER A 29 23.57 6.70 3.95
CA SER A 29 22.13 6.51 3.73
C SER A 29 21.62 5.18 4.25
N LEU A 30 20.59 5.25 5.06
CA LEU A 30 19.93 4.12 5.71
C LEU A 30 18.92 3.50 4.75
N VAL A 31 18.76 2.17 4.79
CA VAL A 31 17.81 1.44 3.93
C VAL A 31 16.41 2.00 4.08
N ALA A 32 16.05 2.38 5.32
CA ALA A 32 14.79 3.04 5.63
C ALA A 32 14.59 4.35 4.84
N ASP A 33 15.59 5.23 4.75
CA ASP A 33 15.46 6.48 3.99
C ASP A 33 15.45 6.24 2.48
N ILE A 34 16.25 5.28 1.98
CA ILE A 34 16.25 4.91 0.56
C ILE A 34 14.84 4.51 0.11
N ILE A 35 14.15 3.67 0.89
CA ILE A 35 12.80 3.21 0.55
C ILE A 35 11.81 4.39 0.45
N VAL A 36 11.82 5.31 1.40
CA VAL A 36 10.88 6.44 1.39
C VAL A 36 11.19 7.43 0.26
N VAL A 37 12.48 7.69 0.00
CA VAL A 37 12.91 8.54 -1.12
C VAL A 37 12.56 7.90 -2.47
N ALA A 38 12.81 6.60 -2.64
CA ALA A 38 12.45 5.87 -3.84
C ALA A 38 10.93 5.85 -4.05
N THR A 39 10.15 5.68 -2.98
CA THR A 39 8.69 5.71 -3.03
C THR A 39 8.18 7.06 -3.54
N ARG A 40 8.73 8.19 -3.06
CA ARG A 40 8.39 9.53 -3.58
C ARG A 40 8.68 9.66 -5.08
N VAL A 41 9.82 9.15 -5.54
CA VAL A 41 10.16 9.15 -6.98
C VAL A 41 9.16 8.30 -7.77
N ALA A 42 8.77 7.13 -7.26
CA ALA A 42 7.76 6.30 -7.89
C ALA A 42 6.39 7.00 -8.01
N VAL A 43 5.94 7.70 -6.96
CA VAL A 43 4.71 8.50 -6.99
C VAL A 43 4.78 9.59 -8.06
N ALA A 44 5.90 10.32 -8.14
CA ALA A 44 6.08 11.36 -9.16
C ALA A 44 6.06 10.79 -10.60
N LEU A 45 6.72 9.64 -10.82
CA LEU A 45 6.70 8.95 -12.11
C LEU A 45 5.33 8.38 -12.47
N ALA A 46 4.51 8.07 -11.46
CA ALA A 46 3.11 7.70 -11.61
C ALA A 46 2.17 8.92 -11.77
N GLN A 47 2.72 10.11 -12.06
CA GLN A 47 1.99 11.38 -12.23
C GLN A 47 1.33 11.91 -10.95
N GLY A 48 1.76 11.45 -9.78
CA GLY A 48 1.41 12.05 -8.50
C GLY A 48 2.19 13.34 -8.24
N ASN A 49 1.71 14.14 -7.29
CA ASN A 49 2.40 15.37 -6.88
C ASN A 49 3.70 15.04 -6.15
N TRP A 50 4.72 15.85 -6.38
CA TRP A 50 5.95 15.80 -5.60
C TRP A 50 5.67 16.28 -4.17
N TYR A 51 6.19 15.54 -3.18
CA TYR A 51 6.10 15.90 -1.76
C TYR A 51 7.47 15.78 -1.10
N ILE A 52 7.71 16.60 -0.07
CA ILE A 52 8.95 16.54 0.70
C ILE A 52 8.94 15.30 1.58
N VAL A 53 10.05 14.56 1.56
CA VAL A 53 10.28 13.40 2.41
C VAL A 53 11.27 13.81 3.49
N GLU A 54 10.90 13.68 4.76
CA GLU A 54 11.87 13.79 5.85
C GLU A 54 12.85 12.63 5.78
N THR A 55 14.14 12.87 6.06
CA THR A 55 15.18 11.84 6.14
C THR A 55 15.78 11.80 7.55
N GLY A 56 16.60 10.78 7.82
CA GLY A 56 17.25 10.54 9.11
C GLY A 56 16.84 9.22 9.79
N ARG A 57 16.07 8.36 9.11
CA ARG A 57 15.58 7.08 9.67
C ARG A 57 16.70 6.07 9.77
N LYS A 58 16.90 5.47 10.95
CA LYS A 58 17.83 4.35 11.17
C LYS A 58 17.21 3.01 10.83
N ASP A 59 18.04 2.01 10.53
CA ASP A 59 17.57 0.67 10.16
C ASP A 59 17.10 -0.12 11.39
N GLY A 60 16.17 -1.06 11.20
CA GLY A 60 15.79 -1.99 12.25
C GLY A 60 16.85 -3.07 12.49
N TYR A 61 16.90 -3.64 13.69
CA TYR A 61 17.73 -4.81 14.00
C TYR A 61 17.00 -6.13 13.74
N PHE A 62 15.67 -6.14 13.77
CA PHE A 62 14.87 -7.36 13.71
C PHE A 62 13.84 -7.27 12.60
N SER A 63 13.50 -8.42 12.04
CA SER A 63 12.40 -8.60 11.09
C SER A 63 11.57 -9.77 11.58
N SER A 64 10.26 -9.57 11.74
CA SER A 64 9.35 -10.57 12.28
C SER A 64 8.19 -10.80 11.32
N ILE A 65 8.04 -12.04 10.84
CA ILE A 65 6.91 -12.42 9.98
C ILE A 65 5.59 -12.34 10.74
N THR A 66 5.58 -12.75 12.01
CA THR A 66 4.39 -12.68 12.87
C THR A 66 3.96 -11.22 13.09
N GLU A 67 4.93 -10.32 13.24
CA GLU A 67 4.62 -8.89 13.32
C GLU A 67 4.06 -8.37 12.00
N ALA A 68 4.62 -8.78 10.86
CA ALA A 68 4.11 -8.40 9.55
C ALA A 68 2.67 -8.90 9.32
N GLU A 69 2.38 -10.17 9.57
CA GLU A 69 1.05 -10.76 9.42
C GLU A 69 0.01 -10.11 10.34
N LYS A 70 0.42 -9.67 11.53
CA LYS A 70 -0.46 -8.94 12.46
C LYS A 70 -0.75 -7.51 12.03
N ASN A 71 0.21 -6.84 11.38
CA ASN A 71 0.15 -5.41 11.10
C ASN A 71 -0.19 -5.06 9.64
N LEU A 72 -0.23 -6.03 8.73
CA LEU A 72 -0.62 -5.82 7.33
C LEU A 72 -2.09 -6.19 7.11
N PRO A 73 -2.91 -5.30 6.52
CA PRO A 73 -4.31 -5.60 6.28
C PRO A 73 -4.47 -6.67 5.18
N PRO A 74 -5.28 -7.73 5.40
CA PRO A 74 -5.68 -8.61 4.32
C PRO A 74 -6.66 -7.89 3.38
N PRO A 75 -6.81 -8.35 2.11
CA PRO A 75 -7.72 -7.73 1.15
C PRO A 75 -9.21 -7.81 1.55
N THR A 76 -9.54 -8.70 2.48
CA THR A 76 -10.89 -8.96 3.02
C THR A 76 -11.17 -8.24 4.34
N ILE A 77 -10.25 -7.39 4.81
CA ILE A 77 -10.44 -6.63 6.05
C ILE A 77 -11.73 -5.78 5.97
N SER A 78 -12.45 -5.64 7.09
CA SER A 78 -13.58 -4.71 7.16
C SER A 78 -13.09 -3.26 7.27
N VAL A 79 -13.88 -2.29 6.79
CA VAL A 79 -13.51 -0.87 6.85
C VAL A 79 -13.22 -0.41 8.28
N SER A 80 -14.06 -0.77 9.25
CA SER A 80 -13.83 -0.41 10.66
C SER A 80 -12.55 -1.04 11.24
N ASN A 81 -12.20 -2.28 10.83
CA ASN A 81 -10.94 -2.90 11.23
C ASN A 81 -9.75 -2.21 10.58
N ALA A 82 -9.85 -1.83 9.30
CA ALA A 82 -8.80 -1.11 8.59
C ALA A 82 -8.55 0.27 9.22
N ILE A 83 -9.61 1.02 9.53
CA ILE A 83 -9.52 2.31 10.22
C ILE A 83 -8.84 2.12 11.59
N ARG A 84 -9.21 1.10 12.37
CA ARG A 84 -8.53 0.81 13.65
C ARG A 84 -7.07 0.44 13.48
N LEU A 85 -6.74 -0.38 12.48
CA LEU A 85 -5.37 -0.80 12.20
C LEU A 85 -4.50 0.41 11.83
N PHE A 86 -4.95 1.26 10.91
CA PHE A 86 -4.25 2.49 10.54
C PHE A 86 -4.19 3.47 11.73
N GLY A 87 -5.28 3.60 12.49
CA GLY A 87 -5.33 4.39 13.72
C GLY A 87 -4.31 3.95 14.77
N SER A 88 -4.05 2.64 14.90
CA SER A 88 -3.01 2.11 15.79
C SER A 88 -1.58 2.52 15.39
N LYS A 89 -1.41 3.03 14.17
CA LYS A 89 -0.18 3.59 13.63
C LYS A 89 -0.17 5.12 13.62
N GLY A 90 -1.18 5.76 14.21
CA GLY A 90 -1.33 7.21 14.22
C GLY A 90 -1.86 7.79 12.90
N LEU A 91 -2.40 6.96 12.02
CA LEU A 91 -2.98 7.39 10.74
C LEU A 91 -4.49 7.58 10.87
N SER A 92 -5.01 8.67 10.34
CA SER A 92 -6.45 8.96 10.36
C SER A 92 -7.23 8.06 9.40
N ALA A 93 -8.56 8.03 9.53
CA ALA A 93 -9.43 7.39 8.54
C ALA A 93 -9.27 8.02 7.15
N ASN A 94 -8.95 9.31 7.06
CA ASN A 94 -8.67 9.99 5.80
C ASN A 94 -7.35 9.52 5.19
N ASP A 95 -6.29 9.36 6.00
CA ASP A 95 -5.02 8.79 5.56
C ASP A 95 -5.22 7.37 5.04
N PHE A 96 -5.99 6.54 5.74
CA PHE A 96 -6.34 5.20 5.28
C PHE A 96 -6.97 5.20 3.87
N VAL A 97 -8.00 6.03 3.64
CA VAL A 97 -8.67 6.11 2.34
C VAL A 97 -7.72 6.61 1.25
N LEU A 98 -6.90 7.63 1.54
CA LEU A 98 -5.92 8.16 0.59
C LEU A 98 -4.85 7.13 0.25
N LEU A 99 -4.28 6.46 1.25
CA LEU A 99 -3.22 5.47 1.06
C LEU A 99 -3.71 4.23 0.32
N LEU A 100 -4.92 3.76 0.63
CA LEU A 100 -5.52 2.64 -0.08
C LEU A 100 -5.89 3.03 -1.53
N GLY A 101 -6.63 4.13 -1.70
CA GLY A 101 -7.09 4.58 -3.02
C GLY A 101 -5.94 4.96 -3.95
N GLY A 102 -4.92 5.65 -3.44
CA GLY A 102 -3.75 6.06 -4.22
C GLY A 102 -2.75 4.94 -4.44
N GLY A 103 -2.52 4.09 -3.43
CA GLY A 103 -1.64 2.93 -3.56
C GLY A 103 -2.14 1.92 -4.58
N HIS A 104 -3.45 1.83 -4.80
CA HIS A 104 -4.07 0.92 -5.76
C HIS A 104 -4.44 1.59 -7.10
N THR A 105 -4.10 2.86 -7.33
CA THR A 105 -4.35 3.52 -8.62
C THR A 105 -3.41 3.05 -9.73
N VAL A 106 -2.26 2.48 -9.35
CA VAL A 106 -1.24 1.91 -10.23
C VAL A 106 -0.76 0.57 -9.69
N GLY A 107 -0.16 -0.24 -10.55
CA GLY A 107 0.41 -1.53 -10.19
C GLY A 107 -0.41 -2.72 -10.71
N ALA A 108 -0.05 -3.91 -10.24
CA ALA A 108 -0.68 -5.17 -10.59
C ALA A 108 -0.97 -5.96 -9.32
N ILE A 109 -1.92 -6.88 -9.42
CA ILE A 109 -2.27 -7.78 -8.34
C ILE A 109 -2.50 -9.18 -8.87
N HIS A 110 -2.01 -10.18 -8.14
CA HIS A 110 -2.23 -11.57 -8.46
C HIS A 110 -3.71 -11.94 -8.39
N CYS A 111 -4.20 -12.69 -9.39
CA CYS A 111 -5.62 -13.06 -9.46
C CYS A 111 -6.13 -13.77 -8.21
N SER A 112 -5.28 -14.58 -7.55
CA SER A 112 -5.60 -15.28 -6.32
C SER A 112 -6.13 -14.39 -5.19
N LYS A 113 -5.87 -13.08 -5.24
CA LYS A 113 -6.34 -12.11 -4.23
C LYS A 113 -7.79 -11.67 -4.41
N PHE A 114 -8.41 -11.90 -5.56
CA PHE A 114 -9.79 -11.50 -5.84
C PHE A 114 -10.63 -12.59 -6.53
N LEU A 115 -10.04 -13.75 -6.87
CA LEU A 115 -10.76 -14.84 -7.54
C LEU A 115 -12.02 -15.30 -6.78
N ASP A 116 -12.00 -15.29 -5.45
CA ASP A 116 -13.17 -15.60 -4.62
C ASP A 116 -14.37 -14.72 -5.01
N ARG A 117 -14.14 -13.41 -5.12
CA ARG A 117 -15.17 -12.43 -5.51
C ARG A 117 -15.74 -12.69 -6.90
N LEU A 118 -14.99 -13.33 -7.79
CA LEU A 118 -15.45 -13.59 -9.16
C LEU A 118 -16.26 -14.89 -9.29
N TYR A 119 -16.10 -15.85 -8.38
CA TYR A 119 -16.63 -17.21 -8.59
C TYR A 119 -17.37 -17.81 -7.38
N ASN A 120 -16.89 -17.62 -6.15
CA ASN A 120 -17.40 -18.31 -4.97
C ASN A 120 -17.36 -17.42 -3.72
N TYR A 121 -17.83 -16.19 -3.86
CA TYR A 121 -17.71 -15.18 -2.82
C TYR A 121 -18.30 -15.67 -1.51
N GLN A 122 -17.47 -15.73 -0.47
CA GLN A 122 -17.86 -16.21 0.87
C GLN A 122 -18.52 -17.60 0.87
N ASN A 123 -18.06 -18.51 -0.01
CA ASN A 123 -18.58 -19.87 -0.16
C ASN A 123 -20.05 -19.96 -0.61
N THR A 124 -20.57 -18.92 -1.28
CA THR A 124 -21.97 -18.90 -1.76
C THR A 124 -22.19 -19.64 -3.08
N GLY A 125 -21.12 -20.08 -3.76
CA GLY A 125 -21.13 -20.58 -5.12
C GLY A 125 -21.42 -19.51 -6.18
N ARG A 126 -21.42 -18.23 -5.80
CA ARG A 126 -21.77 -17.10 -6.66
C ARG A 126 -20.70 -16.00 -6.60
N ALA A 127 -20.71 -15.10 -7.58
CA ALA A 127 -19.86 -13.92 -7.56
C ALA A 127 -20.33 -12.92 -6.47
N ASP A 128 -19.44 -12.01 -6.09
CA ASP A 128 -19.73 -10.92 -5.16
C ASP A 128 -20.89 -10.06 -5.69
N PRO A 129 -22.02 -9.98 -4.96
CA PRO A 129 -23.22 -9.28 -5.43
C PRO A 129 -23.04 -7.76 -5.50
N SER A 130 -21.99 -7.21 -4.87
CA SER A 130 -21.66 -5.79 -4.98
C SER A 130 -20.99 -5.42 -6.32
N MET A 131 -20.56 -6.41 -7.10
CA MET A 131 -19.89 -6.19 -8.37
C MET A 131 -20.89 -6.05 -9.53
N ASN A 132 -20.74 -5.01 -10.34
CA ASN A 132 -21.54 -4.83 -11.55
C ASN A 132 -21.33 -5.99 -12.54
N SER A 133 -22.41 -6.48 -13.16
CA SER A 133 -22.40 -7.64 -14.06
C SER A 133 -21.52 -7.47 -15.31
N ALA A 134 -21.45 -6.26 -15.87
CA ALA A 134 -20.58 -5.96 -17.00
C ALA A 134 -19.10 -5.99 -16.58
N THR A 135 -18.78 -5.39 -15.43
CA THR A 135 -17.44 -5.44 -14.83
C THR A 135 -17.01 -6.87 -14.53
N LEU A 136 -17.89 -7.68 -13.91
CA LEU A 136 -17.64 -9.08 -13.60
C LEU A 136 -17.29 -9.89 -14.86
N THR A 137 -18.03 -9.68 -15.94
CA THR A 137 -17.78 -10.33 -17.24
C THR A 137 -16.38 -9.98 -17.75
N SER A 138 -16.03 -8.69 -17.76
CA SER A 138 -14.70 -8.25 -18.20
C SER A 138 -13.57 -8.78 -17.30
N PHE A 139 -13.81 -8.88 -15.99
CA PHE A 139 -12.83 -9.36 -15.01
C PHE A 139 -12.53 -10.85 -15.17
N ARG A 140 -13.56 -11.67 -15.40
CA ARG A 140 -13.38 -13.11 -15.69
C ARG A 140 -12.59 -13.37 -16.96
N GLN A 141 -12.84 -12.61 -18.02
CA GLN A 141 -12.15 -12.78 -19.31
C GLN A 141 -10.65 -12.45 -19.26
N ARG A 142 -10.26 -11.49 -18.42
CA ARG A 142 -8.90 -10.92 -18.42
C ARG A 142 -8.11 -11.22 -17.16
N CYS A 143 -8.64 -12.05 -16.25
CA CYS A 143 -8.08 -12.26 -14.91
C CYS A 143 -7.76 -10.92 -14.22
N LYS A 144 -8.73 -10.01 -14.23
CA LYS A 144 -8.64 -8.69 -13.57
C LYS A 144 -9.62 -8.64 -12.41
N GLY A 145 -9.38 -7.73 -11.47
CA GLY A 145 -10.22 -7.60 -10.30
C GLY A 145 -9.92 -6.34 -9.50
N VAL A 146 -10.81 -6.07 -8.57
CA VAL A 146 -10.68 -5.03 -7.54
C VAL A 146 -10.68 -5.76 -6.19
N LEU A 147 -9.94 -5.26 -5.19
CA LEU A 147 -9.99 -5.89 -3.87
C LEU A 147 -11.32 -5.61 -3.20
N GLU A 148 -11.70 -6.48 -2.27
CA GLU A 148 -12.96 -6.32 -1.53
C GLU A 148 -12.97 -5.02 -0.73
N ILE A 149 -11.86 -4.72 -0.04
CA ILE A 149 -11.72 -3.47 0.70
C ILE A 149 -11.86 -2.21 -0.18
N ASP A 150 -11.33 -2.22 -1.41
CA ASP A 150 -11.45 -1.09 -2.35
C ASP A 150 -12.91 -0.78 -2.69
N GLN A 151 -13.71 -1.82 -2.93
CA GLN A 151 -15.13 -1.65 -3.20
C GLN A 151 -15.88 -1.19 -1.94
N ARG A 152 -15.54 -1.76 -0.78
CA ARG A 152 -16.22 -1.47 0.49
C ARG A 152 -16.02 -0.02 0.95
N ILE A 153 -14.83 0.56 0.79
CA ILE A 153 -14.59 1.95 1.21
C ILE A 153 -15.45 2.97 0.47
N ALA A 154 -15.89 2.66 -0.75
CA ALA A 154 -16.79 3.52 -1.53
C ALA A 154 -18.23 3.49 -1.01
N SER A 155 -18.66 2.38 -0.39
CA SER A 155 -20.03 2.20 0.11
C SER A 155 -20.19 2.35 1.63
N ASP A 156 -19.10 2.20 2.40
CA ASP A 156 -19.15 2.21 3.87
C ASP A 156 -19.49 3.60 4.41
N VAL A 157 -20.33 3.65 5.45
CA VAL A 157 -20.81 4.91 6.03
C VAL A 157 -19.70 5.79 6.60
N GLN A 158 -18.56 5.22 7.02
CA GLN A 158 -17.43 5.94 7.59
C GLN A 158 -16.54 6.59 6.52
N THR A 159 -16.51 6.05 5.30
CA THR A 159 -15.53 6.45 4.27
C THR A 159 -16.16 6.96 2.98
N LYS A 160 -17.44 6.66 2.71
CA LYS A 160 -18.12 7.04 1.45
C LYS A 160 -18.07 8.53 1.15
N SER A 161 -18.18 9.38 2.18
CA SER A 161 -18.11 10.84 2.02
C SER A 161 -16.70 11.29 1.63
N THR A 162 -15.68 10.70 2.25
CA THR A 162 -14.27 10.93 1.91
C THR A 162 -13.96 10.47 0.49
N VAL A 163 -14.37 9.26 0.10
CA VAL A 163 -14.17 8.74 -1.27
C VAL A 163 -14.86 9.63 -2.29
N SER A 164 -16.11 10.01 -2.05
CA SER A 164 -16.86 10.91 -2.95
C SER A 164 -16.15 12.26 -3.06
N ARG A 165 -15.74 12.85 -1.94
CA ARG A 165 -15.03 14.13 -1.91
C ARG A 165 -13.74 14.07 -2.74
N LEU A 166 -12.90 13.05 -2.52
CA LEU A 166 -11.63 12.87 -3.23
C LEU A 166 -11.80 12.63 -4.73
N ALA A 167 -12.90 11.99 -5.15
CA ALA A 167 -13.20 11.77 -6.56
C ALA A 167 -13.53 13.07 -7.32
N TYR A 168 -13.98 14.13 -6.63
CA TYR A 168 -14.47 15.36 -7.27
C TYR A 168 -13.72 16.63 -6.87
N SER A 169 -12.90 16.61 -5.82
CA SER A 169 -12.21 17.81 -5.31
C SER A 169 -11.05 18.29 -6.18
N GLY A 170 -10.48 17.42 -7.03
CA GLY A 170 -9.28 17.72 -7.82
C GLY A 170 -7.98 17.83 -7.00
N ASP A 171 -8.05 17.69 -5.67
CA ASP A 171 -6.92 17.84 -4.75
C ASP A 171 -6.34 16.50 -4.27
N PHE A 172 -6.79 15.38 -4.85
CA PHE A 172 -6.40 14.04 -4.47
C PHE A 172 -4.88 13.85 -4.43
N ALA A 173 -4.16 14.27 -5.47
CA ALA A 173 -2.70 14.12 -5.55
C ALA A 173 -1.97 14.86 -4.41
N THR A 174 -2.47 16.04 -4.03
CA THR A 174 -1.92 16.81 -2.91
C THR A 174 -2.19 16.12 -1.58
N GLN A 175 -3.44 15.71 -1.35
CA GLN A 175 -3.80 15.01 -0.11
C GLN A 175 -3.08 13.67 0.04
N PHE A 176 -2.89 12.95 -1.07
CA PHE A 176 -2.14 11.71 -1.09
C PHE A 176 -0.68 11.94 -0.67
N GLY A 177 -0.03 13.01 -1.15
CA GLY A 177 1.30 13.41 -0.70
C GLY A 177 1.38 13.61 0.82
N TYR A 178 0.39 14.28 1.42
CA TYR A 178 0.33 14.43 2.89
C TYR A 178 0.16 13.10 3.62
N ALA A 179 -0.69 12.21 3.10
CA ALA A 179 -0.87 10.88 3.69
C ALA A 179 0.41 10.03 3.58
N MET A 180 1.18 10.16 2.49
CA MET A 180 2.47 9.50 2.32
C MET A 180 3.53 10.04 3.29
N ILE A 181 3.53 11.35 3.60
CA ILE A 181 4.37 11.94 4.65
C ILE A 181 4.01 11.34 6.02
N ASN A 182 2.72 11.30 6.36
CA ASN A 182 2.25 10.71 7.61
C ASN A 182 2.65 9.23 7.73
N LEU A 183 2.47 8.45 6.65
CA LEU A 183 2.91 7.05 6.59
C LEU A 183 4.42 6.91 6.80
N GLY A 184 5.22 7.80 6.19
CA GLY A 184 6.67 7.83 6.35
C GLY A 184 7.15 8.10 7.78
N ARG A 185 6.28 8.59 8.68
CA ARG A 185 6.62 8.85 10.09
C ARG A 185 6.26 7.68 11.02
N VAL A 186 5.59 6.64 10.52
CA VAL A 186 5.18 5.49 11.31
C VAL A 186 6.39 4.67 11.74
N GLY A 187 6.54 4.47 13.06
CA GLY A 187 7.53 3.53 13.62
C GLY A 187 8.99 3.86 13.30
N VAL A 188 9.31 5.12 13.03
CA VAL A 188 10.67 5.55 12.68
C VAL A 188 11.61 5.36 13.86
N LEU A 189 12.75 4.72 13.59
CA LEU A 189 13.89 4.70 14.49
C LEU A 189 14.80 5.89 14.19
N THR A 190 15.17 6.66 15.21
CA THR A 190 16.19 7.71 15.12
C THR A 190 17.55 7.25 15.66
N GLN A 191 17.59 6.08 16.28
CA GLN A 191 18.77 5.38 16.77
C GLN A 191 18.76 3.94 16.22
N GLY A 192 19.92 3.43 15.80
CA GLY A 192 20.04 2.12 15.18
C GLY A 192 21.29 2.00 14.31
N PRO A 193 21.53 0.83 13.69
CA PRO A 193 22.70 0.61 12.86
C PRO A 193 22.50 1.28 11.49
N VAL A 194 23.62 1.53 10.82
CA VAL A 194 23.65 1.76 9.37
C VAL A 194 24.04 0.44 8.73
N ARG A 195 23.12 -0.22 8.02
CA ARG A 195 23.43 -1.52 7.39
C ARG A 195 24.38 -1.34 6.21
N ARG A 196 25.44 -2.16 6.15
CA ARG A 196 26.33 -2.23 4.97
C ARG A 196 25.73 -3.07 3.84
N ASN A 197 24.94 -4.08 4.22
CA ASN A 197 24.18 -4.93 3.31
C ASN A 197 22.69 -4.82 3.66
N CYS A 198 21.88 -4.42 2.68
CA CYS A 198 20.49 -4.07 2.94
C CYS A 198 19.64 -5.31 3.30
N ARG A 199 20.15 -6.53 3.02
CA ARG A 199 19.49 -7.83 3.24
C ARG A 199 19.89 -8.53 4.53
N ARG A 200 20.89 -8.02 5.27
CA ARG A 200 21.40 -8.67 6.49
C ARG A 200 21.73 -7.62 7.55
N ASN A 201 21.69 -8.04 8.81
CA ASN A 201 22.26 -7.23 9.87
C ASN A 201 23.79 -7.18 9.71
N ASN A 202 24.40 -6.12 10.23
CA ASN A 202 25.86 -6.00 10.33
C ASN A 202 26.43 -7.11 11.22
#